data_AF-A0AA39INP0-F1
#
_entry.id   AF-A0AA39INP0-F1
#
_cell.length_a   1.000
_cell.length_b   1.000
_cell.length_c   1.000
_cell.angle_alpha   90.00
_cell.angle_beta   90.00
_cell.angle_gamma   90.00
#
_symmetry.space_group_name_H-M   'P 1'
#
loop_
_entity.id
_entity.type
_entity.pdbx_description
1 polymer ?
#
loop_
_entity_poly.entity_id
_entity_poly.type
_entity_poly.pdbx_seq_one_letter_code
_entity_poly.pdbx_strand_id
1 'polypeptide(L)'
;MGPFLLILLFLSEVTATDDCQPIHSKGHGINLVCCSQKAPLTENCEFRQMCRTGRCRCHVYVSGRELECASNLSKRAVMRAKNVWRDHSPVDAGPVTCEQLEFPNPNAEYVVKITDWDKTQVPKILSGLSRFNVTSLQITSNHIDPSTNLASYFPNLQVLSMEHSGRDEKNGWGVFGSLPMLASLKLMNLNFEFGDKPPPWTSSLRRLHIENSSLSRLPRWLPTCTGLTQITIRRTLIRDVIELSELKTLTSIHMDHNKIGDLHQISFSCNSTQDIDFSHNEIARFAPFTFAQCAQLKILDLSSNSLVYLPPKAFQMTAKLKWLRLSSTQITDISADNLVGLSSLRTLSLSDTPLSSIDSFAFLPLKSVKTVDLDRCNLTKIPLAEIDAIFSLQLSGNLLHDRSSLPSEILALISKVSNFKFDRNPLTEFPYGLFLIPLANQEMIEQVLDTLITLPLWQLETCTPFMWHIHLANGSSSLRRKVASWDEARMKRENLEHCRQHYEYQMENMELYRDLEQSSGCEANRRLRSARESCKAPKNPNRRKTTTAAPAASTWPSQVPKRPEKEERQGSLILLVSLTLNALFMFAFLSVVSRRRLYRHCDDHEEL
;
A
#
# COMPACT_ATOMS: atom_id res chain seq x y z
N MET A 1 -1.42 84.77 -13.69
CA MET A 1 -2.52 83.93 -13.15
C MET A 1 -2.45 82.58 -13.86
N GLY A 2 -2.31 81.47 -13.13
CA GLY A 2 -2.80 80.18 -13.64
C GLY A 2 -4.35 80.18 -13.66
N PRO A 3 -5.06 79.03 -13.71
CA PRO A 3 -4.56 77.64 -13.71
C PRO A 3 -5.45 76.65 -14.54
N PHE A 4 -5.18 75.34 -14.37
CA PHE A 4 -6.00 74.14 -14.66
C PHE A 4 -6.09 73.67 -16.14
N LEU A 5 -6.02 72.39 -16.50
CA LEU A 5 -5.63 71.12 -15.85
C LEU A 5 -5.80 70.04 -16.93
N LEU A 6 -4.74 69.38 -17.39
CA LEU A 6 -4.84 67.96 -17.80
C LEU A 6 -3.44 67.36 -17.86
N ILE A 7 -3.07 66.82 -16.70
CA ILE A 7 -1.93 65.94 -16.49
C ILE A 7 -2.23 64.65 -17.25
N LEU A 8 -1.60 64.46 -18.41
CA LEU A 8 -1.37 63.12 -18.96
C LEU A 8 0.00 62.66 -18.43
N LEU A 9 -0.06 61.97 -17.29
CA LEU A 9 0.99 61.07 -16.84
C LEU A 9 1.21 60.04 -17.94
N PHE A 10 2.21 60.25 -18.79
CA PHE A 10 2.95 59.12 -19.33
C PHE A 10 3.73 58.52 -18.16
N LEU A 11 3.05 57.61 -17.45
CA LEU A 11 3.69 56.48 -16.80
C LEU A 11 4.46 55.76 -17.92
N SER A 12 5.74 56.10 -18.09
CA SER A 12 6.68 55.08 -18.51
C SER A 12 6.61 54.03 -17.41
N GLU A 13 5.89 52.95 -17.67
CA GLU A 13 6.03 51.70 -16.94
C GLU A 13 7.53 51.43 -16.83
N VAL A 14 8.10 51.76 -15.67
CA VAL A 14 9.28 51.07 -15.17
C VAL A 14 8.76 49.67 -14.87
N THR A 15 8.64 48.87 -15.92
CA THR A 15 8.72 47.43 -15.81
C THR A 15 10.05 47.20 -15.13
N ALA A 16 10.02 46.97 -13.82
CA ALA A 16 11.14 46.39 -13.11
C ALA A 16 11.37 45.05 -13.80
N THR A 17 12.27 45.03 -14.78
CA THR A 17 12.57 43.82 -15.54
C THR A 17 13.15 42.83 -14.53
N ASP A 18 12.39 41.76 -14.32
CA ASP A 18 12.77 40.49 -13.67
C ASP A 18 13.94 39.79 -14.43
N ASP A 19 14.89 40.54 -14.97
CA ASP A 19 16.06 40.01 -15.67
C ASP A 19 17.09 39.57 -14.63
N CYS A 20 16.85 38.43 -13.99
CA CYS A 20 17.91 37.74 -13.26
C CYS A 20 18.96 37.27 -14.27
N GLN A 21 20.21 37.69 -14.07
CA GLN A 21 21.33 37.15 -14.83
C GLN A 21 21.66 35.76 -14.29
N PRO A 22 21.77 34.73 -15.15
CA PRO A 22 22.19 33.41 -14.72
C PRO A 22 23.64 33.48 -14.23
N ILE A 23 23.90 32.97 -13.03
CA ILE A 23 25.23 32.99 -12.41
C ILE A 23 25.47 31.62 -11.78
N HIS A 24 26.65 31.05 -12.04
CA HIS A 24 27.12 29.84 -11.40
C HIS A 24 28.56 30.06 -10.92
N SER A 25 28.73 30.38 -9.64
CA SER A 25 30.02 30.74 -9.06
C SER A 25 30.36 29.87 -7.87
N LYS A 26 31.61 29.43 -7.78
CA LYS A 26 32.15 28.64 -6.66
C LYS A 26 33.43 29.29 -6.16
N GLY A 27 33.52 29.55 -4.85
CA GLY A 27 34.72 30.09 -4.22
C GLY A 27 34.57 30.22 -2.70
N HIS A 28 35.68 30.08 -1.97
CA HIS A 28 35.74 30.23 -0.50
C HIS A 28 34.68 29.40 0.25
N GLY A 29 34.43 28.16 -0.20
CA GLY A 29 33.42 27.28 0.40
C GLY A 29 31.96 27.64 0.11
N ILE A 30 31.70 28.62 -0.77
CA ILE A 30 30.35 29.04 -1.20
C ILE A 30 30.15 28.68 -2.67
N ASN A 31 29.02 28.06 -2.99
CA ASN A 31 28.54 27.85 -4.35
C ASN A 31 27.19 28.56 -4.54
N LEU A 32 27.10 29.45 -5.52
CA LEU A 32 25.93 30.27 -5.82
C LEU A 32 25.43 29.96 -7.23
N VAL A 33 24.15 29.60 -7.34
CA VAL A 33 23.47 29.31 -8.60
C VAL A 33 22.20 30.15 -8.71
N CYS A 34 22.16 31.13 -9.61
CA CYS A 34 20.97 31.94 -9.88
C CYS A 34 20.39 31.60 -11.26
N CYS A 35 19.07 31.44 -11.34
CA CYS A 35 18.37 31.08 -12.57
C CYS A 35 17.60 32.28 -13.17
N SER A 36 17.62 32.40 -14.50
CA SER A 36 16.82 33.35 -15.28
C SER A 36 15.66 32.66 -16.00
N GLN A 37 14.57 33.37 -16.28
CA GLN A 37 13.46 32.84 -17.08
C GLN A 37 13.80 32.61 -18.56
N LYS A 38 14.84 33.26 -19.09
CA LYS A 38 15.07 33.37 -20.55
C LYS A 38 16.39 32.79 -21.06
N ALA A 39 17.33 32.41 -20.19
CA ALA A 39 18.67 32.01 -20.61
C ALA A 39 18.86 30.48 -20.64
N PRO A 40 19.46 29.91 -21.70
CA PRO A 40 19.89 28.52 -21.68
C PRO A 40 20.99 28.35 -20.63
N LEU A 41 20.86 27.32 -19.79
CA LEU A 41 21.94 26.88 -18.92
C LEU A 41 23.10 26.41 -19.80
N THR A 42 24.29 26.95 -19.57
CA THR A 42 25.53 26.56 -20.25
C THR A 42 25.82 25.06 -20.03
N GLU A 43 26.62 24.46 -20.92
CA GLU A 43 26.74 23.01 -21.14
C GLU A 43 27.16 22.17 -19.92
N ASN A 44 27.65 22.76 -18.83
CA ASN A 44 27.99 22.06 -17.59
C ASN A 44 26.73 21.84 -16.71
N CYS A 45 26.01 20.77 -17.06
CA CYS A 45 24.65 20.41 -16.63
C CYS A 45 24.43 19.94 -15.18
N GLU A 46 25.32 20.17 -14.19
CA GLU A 46 25.12 19.59 -12.85
C GLU A 46 23.89 20.15 -12.11
N PHE A 47 23.41 21.35 -12.46
CA PHE A 47 22.29 22.02 -11.77
C PHE A 47 21.11 22.36 -12.67
N ARG A 48 21.05 21.81 -13.90
CA ARG A 48 19.96 22.09 -14.86
C ARG A 48 18.57 21.78 -14.31
N GLN A 49 18.46 20.78 -13.42
CA GLN A 49 17.21 20.39 -12.78
C GLN A 49 16.71 21.40 -11.72
N MET A 50 17.59 22.25 -11.19
CA MET A 50 17.26 23.22 -10.13
C MET A 50 16.57 24.47 -10.67
N CYS A 51 16.88 24.82 -11.91
CA CYS A 51 16.25 25.94 -12.63
C CYS A 51 14.98 25.48 -13.34
N ARG A 52 13.89 25.28 -12.60
CA ARG A 52 12.55 25.13 -13.22
C ARG A 52 12.00 26.52 -13.57
N THR A 53 11.34 26.64 -14.73
CA THR A 53 10.73 27.88 -15.23
C THR A 53 9.85 28.54 -14.17
N GLY A 54 10.16 29.79 -13.79
CA GLY A 54 9.49 30.54 -12.71
C GLY A 54 10.26 31.83 -12.37
N ARG A 55 9.80 32.61 -11.39
CA ARG A 55 10.48 33.84 -10.90
C ARG A 55 11.95 33.58 -10.52
N CYS A 56 12.75 34.64 -10.53
CA CYS A 56 14.17 34.65 -10.20
C CYS A 56 14.46 34.04 -8.83
N ARG A 57 15.12 32.88 -8.80
CA ARG A 57 15.50 32.14 -7.59
C ARG A 57 16.97 31.80 -7.62
N CYS A 58 17.64 31.97 -6.48
CA CYS A 58 19.05 31.68 -6.28
C CYS A 58 19.22 30.59 -5.22
N HIS A 59 20.08 29.63 -5.52
CA HIS A 59 20.49 28.55 -4.62
C HIS A 59 21.90 28.84 -4.11
N VAL A 60 22.07 28.84 -2.79
CA VAL A 60 23.35 29.08 -2.12
C VAL A 60 23.72 27.85 -1.32
N TYR A 61 24.89 27.30 -1.57
CA TYR A 61 25.45 26.19 -0.83
C TYR A 61 26.69 26.68 -0.09
N VAL A 62 26.73 26.45 1.21
CA VAL A 62 27.84 26.83 2.09
C VAL A 62 28.39 25.57 2.72
N SER A 63 29.67 25.29 2.46
CA SER A 63 30.43 24.25 3.15
C SER A 63 31.21 24.90 4.28
N GLY A 64 30.81 24.68 5.53
CA GLY A 64 31.48 25.29 6.69
C GLY A 64 32.93 24.82 6.89
N ARG A 65 33.31 23.65 6.37
CA ARG A 65 34.72 23.19 6.39
C ARG A 65 35.62 23.94 5.40
N GLU A 66 35.07 24.31 4.25
CA GLU A 66 35.78 25.02 3.18
C GLU A 66 35.55 26.53 3.26
N LEU A 67 34.73 26.99 4.21
CA LEU A 67 34.39 28.39 4.35
C LEU A 67 35.63 29.14 4.88
N GLU A 68 36.06 30.13 4.11
CA GLU A 68 37.18 31.00 4.45
C GLU A 68 36.71 32.45 4.43
N CYS A 69 36.16 32.90 5.57
CA CYS A 69 35.82 34.31 5.73
C CYS A 69 37.10 35.15 5.87
N ALA A 70 37.27 36.18 5.04
CA ALA A 70 38.38 37.12 5.14
C ALA A 70 38.23 38.01 6.40
N SER A 71 38.64 37.49 7.56
CA SER A 71 38.61 38.21 8.83
C SER A 71 39.72 39.27 8.85
N ASN A 72 39.34 40.55 8.82
CA ASN A 72 40.21 41.74 8.94
C ASN A 72 40.97 42.22 7.69
N LEU A 73 40.40 42.13 6.48
CA LEU A 73 40.86 43.03 5.41
C LEU A 73 40.48 44.47 5.79
N SER A 74 41.46 45.39 5.79
CA SER A 74 41.20 46.81 6.05
C SER A 74 40.06 47.33 5.16
N LYS A 75 39.22 48.24 5.64
CA LYS A 75 38.12 48.87 4.85
C LYS A 75 38.57 49.38 3.46
N ARG A 76 39.87 49.74 3.33
CA ARG A 76 40.51 50.16 2.06
C ARG A 76 40.84 49.00 1.10
N ALA A 77 41.17 47.81 1.62
CA ALA A 77 41.43 46.62 0.81
C ALA A 77 40.12 46.00 0.29
N VAL A 78 39.06 46.00 1.12
CA VAL A 78 37.71 45.54 0.73
C VAL A 78 37.11 46.42 -0.38
N MET A 79 37.28 47.75 -0.32
CA MET A 79 36.83 48.64 -1.40
C MET A 79 37.59 48.47 -2.74
N ARG A 80 38.81 47.94 -2.71
CA ARG A 80 39.62 47.71 -3.92
C ARG A 80 39.40 46.31 -4.53
N ALA A 81 39.05 45.32 -3.71
CA ALA A 81 38.72 43.97 -4.15
C ALA A 81 37.19 43.82 -4.24
N LYS A 82 36.59 44.22 -5.37
CA LYS A 82 35.18 43.90 -5.63
C LYS A 82 35.01 42.39 -5.63
N ASN A 83 34.04 41.87 -4.88
CA ASN A 83 33.64 40.47 -4.97
C ASN A 83 32.97 40.24 -6.33
N VAL A 84 33.73 39.75 -7.31
CA VAL A 84 33.19 39.43 -8.62
C VAL A 84 32.81 37.95 -8.64
N TRP A 85 31.53 37.66 -8.42
CA TRP A 85 30.99 36.33 -8.70
C TRP A 85 31.02 36.11 -10.23
N ARG A 86 31.91 35.23 -10.70
CA ARG A 86 32.04 34.89 -12.12
C ARG A 86 31.60 33.46 -12.37
N ASP A 87 31.10 33.22 -13.58
CA ASP A 87 30.75 31.88 -14.01
C ASP A 87 32.00 30.97 -14.00
N HIS A 88 31.93 29.86 -13.25
CA HIS A 88 32.93 28.79 -13.20
C HIS A 88 34.40 29.14 -12.85
N SER A 89 34.72 30.32 -12.27
CA SER A 89 36.11 30.67 -11.90
C SER A 89 36.34 30.73 -10.37
N PRO A 90 36.82 29.63 -9.73
CA PRO A 90 37.30 29.69 -8.34
C PRO A 90 38.66 30.39 -8.21
N VAL A 91 39.43 30.48 -9.30
CA VAL A 91 40.81 31.01 -9.31
C VAL A 91 40.85 32.55 -9.25
N ASP A 92 39.80 33.21 -9.75
CA ASP A 92 39.66 34.68 -9.69
C ASP A 92 38.75 35.16 -8.55
N ALA A 93 38.31 34.26 -7.66
CA ALA A 93 37.38 34.60 -6.59
C ALA A 93 38.09 35.47 -5.54
N GLY A 94 37.77 36.76 -5.51
CA GLY A 94 38.23 37.71 -4.49
C GLY A 94 37.85 37.28 -3.06
N PRO A 95 38.51 37.82 -2.03
CA PRO A 95 38.30 37.43 -0.64
C PRO A 95 36.86 37.69 -0.18
N VAL A 96 36.17 36.66 0.34
CA VAL A 96 34.76 36.79 0.77
C VAL A 96 34.64 37.30 2.20
N THR A 97 33.97 38.43 2.35
CA THR A 97 33.53 38.97 3.65
C THR A 97 32.16 38.40 4.01
N CYS A 98 32.13 37.37 4.86
CA CYS A 98 30.89 36.67 5.21
C CYS A 98 29.78 37.55 5.81
N GLU A 99 30.11 38.67 6.47
CA GLU A 99 29.13 39.63 7.02
C GLU A 99 28.60 40.63 5.98
N GLN A 100 29.30 40.77 4.84
CA GLN A 100 29.01 41.70 3.76
C GLN A 100 29.04 40.95 2.43
N LEU A 101 28.10 40.01 2.29
CA LEU A 101 27.91 39.29 1.03
C LEU A 101 27.33 40.24 -0.02
N GLU A 102 27.94 40.29 -1.20
CA GLU A 102 27.47 41.06 -2.35
C GLU A 102 26.92 40.10 -3.41
N PHE A 103 25.75 39.52 -3.16
CA PHE A 103 25.09 38.69 -4.18
C PHE A 103 24.49 39.56 -5.30
N PRO A 104 24.52 39.06 -6.54
CA PRO A 104 24.23 39.83 -7.76
C PRO A 104 22.78 40.34 -7.85
N ASN A 105 21.83 39.68 -7.17
CA ASN A 105 20.41 40.09 -7.21
C ASN A 105 19.80 40.18 -5.80
N PRO A 106 19.73 41.37 -5.18
CA PRO A 106 19.19 41.51 -3.83
C PRO A 106 17.69 41.21 -3.71
N ASN A 107 16.95 41.29 -4.83
CA ASN A 107 15.49 41.10 -4.85
C ASN A 107 15.07 39.65 -5.17
N ALA A 108 16.01 38.77 -5.49
CA ALA A 108 15.72 37.37 -5.77
C ALA A 108 15.28 36.60 -4.50
N GLU A 109 14.58 35.50 -4.70
CA GLU A 109 14.31 34.51 -3.65
C GLU A 109 15.56 33.65 -3.44
N TYR A 110 16.02 33.50 -2.19
CA TYR A 110 17.19 32.70 -1.85
C TYR A 110 16.82 31.40 -1.12
N VAL A 111 17.36 30.28 -1.62
CA VAL A 111 17.32 28.96 -0.99
C VAL A 111 18.74 28.62 -0.55
N VAL A 112 18.95 28.49 0.76
CA VAL A 112 20.28 28.31 1.35
C VAL A 112 20.42 26.91 1.92
N LYS A 113 21.54 26.25 1.62
CA LYS A 113 21.95 25.00 2.25
C LYS A 113 23.32 25.18 2.91
N ILE A 114 23.42 24.86 4.19
CA ILE A 114 24.64 24.95 4.98
C ILE A 114 25.00 23.55 5.47
N THR A 115 26.23 23.12 5.20
CA THR A 115 26.79 21.85 5.71
C THR A 115 27.95 22.12 6.66
N ASP A 116 28.16 21.23 7.64
CA ASP A 116 29.26 21.28 8.61
C ASP A 116 29.34 22.62 9.36
N TRP A 117 28.39 22.87 10.26
CA TRP A 117 28.31 24.17 10.94
C TRP A 117 29.55 24.45 11.79
N ASP A 118 30.34 25.42 11.37
CA ASP A 118 31.40 25.98 12.19
C ASP A 118 30.85 27.06 13.13
N LYS A 119 31.20 26.97 14.42
CA LYS A 119 30.75 27.91 15.46
C LYS A 119 31.24 29.34 15.23
N THR A 120 32.35 29.52 14.52
CA THR A 120 32.98 30.85 14.36
C THR A 120 32.56 31.56 13.09
N GLN A 121 32.43 30.83 11.99
CA GLN A 121 32.18 31.41 10.67
C GLN A 121 30.71 31.38 10.27
N VAL A 122 29.93 30.37 10.68
CA VAL A 122 28.53 30.29 10.25
C VAL A 122 27.67 31.42 10.82
N PRO A 123 27.78 31.86 12.08
CA PRO A 123 27.05 33.05 12.53
C PRO A 123 27.33 34.30 11.69
N LYS A 124 28.56 34.46 11.19
CA LYS A 124 28.95 35.57 10.31
C LYS A 124 28.25 35.46 8.96
N ILE A 125 28.20 34.27 8.35
CA ILE A 125 27.52 34.10 7.06
C ILE A 125 26.01 34.26 7.19
N LEU A 126 25.39 33.83 8.31
CA LEU A 126 23.98 34.09 8.59
C LEU A 126 23.70 35.59 8.69
N SER A 127 24.59 36.34 9.33
CA SER A 127 24.51 37.81 9.38
C SER A 127 24.58 38.43 7.98
N GLY A 128 25.51 37.98 7.11
CA GLY A 128 25.56 38.46 5.73
C GLY A 128 24.32 38.09 4.91
N LEU A 129 23.80 36.87 5.08
CA LEU A 129 22.61 36.38 4.39
C LEU A 129 21.32 37.07 4.83
N SER A 130 21.27 37.62 6.05
CA SER A 130 20.08 38.32 6.59
C SER A 130 19.61 39.52 5.76
N ARG A 131 20.48 40.06 4.89
CA ARG A 131 20.16 41.16 3.98
C ARG A 131 19.38 40.73 2.74
N PHE A 132 19.27 39.43 2.50
CA PHE A 132 18.62 38.84 1.33
C PHE A 132 17.31 38.15 1.73
N ASN A 133 16.41 38.00 0.76
CA ASN A 133 15.12 37.35 0.98
C ASN A 133 15.26 35.81 0.98
N VAL A 134 15.76 35.27 2.10
CA VAL A 134 15.90 33.83 2.32
C VAL A 134 14.55 33.21 2.70
N THR A 135 14.01 32.35 1.84
CA THR A 135 12.71 31.67 2.06
C THR A 135 12.87 30.21 2.48
N SER A 136 14.01 29.60 2.17
CA SER A 136 14.29 28.21 2.53
C SER A 136 15.72 28.07 3.06
N LEU A 137 15.85 27.38 4.19
CA LEU A 137 17.12 27.12 4.85
C LEU A 137 17.22 25.63 5.19
N GLN A 138 18.27 24.98 4.69
CA GLN A 138 18.65 23.63 5.06
C GLN A 138 19.98 23.66 5.82
N ILE A 139 20.03 23.06 7.00
CA ILE A 139 21.23 22.97 7.83
C ILE A 139 21.51 21.48 8.09
N THR A 140 22.70 21.02 7.72
CA THR A 140 23.19 19.68 8.08
C THR A 140 24.48 19.85 8.87
N SER A 141 24.50 19.45 10.14
CA SER A 141 25.64 19.77 11.00
C SER A 141 25.87 18.76 12.13
N ASN A 142 27.11 18.72 12.62
CA ASN A 142 27.53 18.00 13.82
C ASN A 142 27.35 18.83 15.11
N HIS A 143 27.01 20.11 14.98
CA HIS A 143 26.75 21.00 16.10
C HIS A 143 25.76 22.08 15.66
N ILE A 144 24.69 22.25 16.42
CA ILE A 144 23.77 23.39 16.29
C ILE A 144 23.83 24.13 17.62
N ASP A 145 24.14 25.43 17.59
CA ASP A 145 24.16 26.24 18.81
C ASP A 145 22.71 26.59 19.19
N PRO A 146 22.17 26.07 20.33
CA PRO A 146 20.79 26.32 20.73
C PRO A 146 20.50 27.80 21.03
N SER A 147 21.52 28.61 21.25
CA SER A 147 21.38 30.06 21.48
C SER A 147 21.11 30.86 20.20
N THR A 148 21.34 30.26 19.02
CA THR A 148 21.12 30.93 17.74
C THR A 148 19.62 31.04 17.45
N ASN A 149 19.06 32.25 17.46
CA ASN A 149 17.67 32.48 17.07
C ASN A 149 17.56 32.79 15.57
N LEU A 150 17.05 31.87 14.75
CA LEU A 150 16.95 32.10 13.29
C LEU A 150 15.97 33.23 12.93
N ALA A 151 15.01 33.55 13.79
CA ALA A 151 14.05 34.62 13.53
C ALA A 151 14.70 36.01 13.47
N SER A 152 15.85 36.22 14.13
CA SER A 152 16.56 37.50 14.03
C SER A 152 17.28 37.68 12.70
N TYR A 153 17.57 36.60 11.98
CA TYR A 153 18.24 36.63 10.68
C TYR A 153 17.26 36.55 9.52
N PHE A 154 16.23 35.70 9.62
CA PHE A 154 15.35 35.38 8.49
C PHE A 154 13.86 35.49 8.86
N PRO A 155 13.30 36.71 8.89
CA PRO A 155 11.89 36.93 9.23
C PRO A 155 10.90 36.40 8.18
N ASN A 156 11.34 36.12 6.95
CA ASN A 156 10.47 35.60 5.88
C ASN A 156 10.66 34.09 5.61
N LEU A 157 11.34 33.37 6.50
CA LEU A 157 11.72 31.98 6.28
C LEU A 157 10.50 31.04 6.32
N GLN A 158 10.15 30.45 5.18
CA GLN A 158 8.98 29.57 5.02
C GLN A 158 9.30 28.08 5.16
N VAL A 159 10.51 27.67 4.81
CA VAL A 159 10.93 26.26 4.83
C VAL A 159 12.21 26.13 5.64
N LEU A 160 12.17 25.32 6.69
CA LEU A 160 13.33 25.01 7.51
C LEU A 160 13.54 23.50 7.53
N SER A 161 14.75 23.06 7.18
CA SER A 161 15.20 21.69 7.34
C SER A 161 16.47 21.68 8.17
N MET A 162 16.48 20.96 9.28
CA MET A 162 17.66 20.81 10.13
C MET A 162 17.92 19.33 10.36
N GLU A 163 19.16 18.92 10.15
CA GLU A 163 19.63 17.56 10.32
C GLU A 163 20.92 17.57 11.13
N HIS A 164 20.91 16.83 12.24
CA HIS A 164 22.13 16.61 13.00
C HIS A 164 22.78 15.28 12.57
N SER A 165 24.10 15.23 12.45
CA SER A 165 24.80 14.01 12.02
C SER A 165 24.89 12.93 13.11
N GLY A 166 24.82 13.32 14.39
CA GLY A 166 24.66 12.43 15.55
C GLY A 166 23.32 12.64 16.26
N ARG A 167 23.15 12.13 17.49
CA ARG A 167 22.06 12.59 18.38
C ARG A 167 22.57 13.78 19.20
N ASP A 168 22.04 14.98 18.95
CA ASP A 168 22.32 16.16 19.77
C ASP A 168 21.72 15.99 21.18
N GLU A 169 22.40 16.42 22.24
CA GLU A 169 21.86 16.38 23.61
C GLU A 169 21.12 17.66 24.01
N LYS A 170 21.25 18.75 23.25
CA LYS A 170 20.73 20.06 23.62
C LYS A 170 19.37 20.35 22.97
N ASN A 171 18.49 21.04 23.71
CA ASN A 171 17.15 21.40 23.22
C ASN A 171 17.22 22.43 22.08
N GLY A 172 16.95 21.98 20.84
CA GLY A 172 16.97 22.82 19.65
C GLY A 172 15.80 23.82 19.50
N TRP A 173 14.79 23.79 20.38
CA TRP A 173 13.58 24.61 20.24
C TRP A 173 13.85 26.12 20.14
N GLY A 174 14.84 26.63 20.87
CA GLY A 174 15.23 28.05 20.84
C GLY A 174 15.66 28.55 19.46
N VAL A 175 16.05 27.64 18.56
CA VAL A 175 16.57 27.99 17.23
C VAL A 175 15.46 28.40 16.27
N PHE A 176 14.29 27.77 16.37
CA PHE A 176 13.21 27.89 15.39
C PHE A 176 11.83 28.21 15.99
N GLY A 177 11.66 28.13 17.32
CA GLY A 177 10.37 28.35 17.98
C GLY A 177 9.82 29.78 17.85
N SER A 178 10.68 30.76 17.61
CA SER A 178 10.38 32.18 17.43
C SER A 178 10.13 32.60 15.98
N LEU A 179 10.28 31.70 15.00
CA LEU A 179 10.09 32.03 13.59
C LEU A 179 8.66 32.55 13.34
N PRO A 180 8.49 33.61 12.55
CA PRO A 180 7.17 34.24 12.41
C PRO A 180 6.23 33.50 11.46
N MET A 181 6.74 32.94 10.35
CA MET A 181 5.91 32.35 9.30
C MET A 181 6.58 31.13 8.67
N LEU A 182 6.31 29.94 9.21
CA LEU A 182 6.86 28.69 8.70
C LEU A 182 5.75 27.84 8.07
N ALA A 183 5.95 27.45 6.81
CA ALA A 183 5.05 26.56 6.07
C ALA A 183 5.48 25.09 6.13
N SER A 184 6.79 24.82 6.23
CA SER A 184 7.34 23.47 6.27
C SER A 184 8.49 23.39 7.26
N LEU A 185 8.37 22.50 8.24
CA LEU A 185 9.41 22.20 9.24
C LEU A 185 9.86 20.75 9.08
N LYS A 186 11.16 20.55 8.87
CA LYS A 186 11.79 19.22 8.82
C LYS A 186 12.94 19.15 9.82
N LEU A 187 12.87 18.21 10.76
CA LEU A 187 13.87 17.99 11.80
C LEU A 187 14.30 16.53 11.78
N MET A 188 15.60 16.27 11.75
CA MET A 188 16.16 14.92 11.73
C MET A 188 17.31 14.81 12.73
N ASN A 189 17.29 13.78 13.57
CA ASN A 189 18.30 13.48 14.59
C ASN A 189 18.50 14.60 15.64
N LEU A 190 17.48 15.43 15.85
CA LEU A 190 17.53 16.57 16.76
C LEU A 190 16.73 16.31 18.02
N ASN A 191 17.32 16.50 19.20
CA ASN A 191 16.58 16.46 20.45
C ASN A 191 16.02 17.84 20.77
N PHE A 192 14.72 17.88 21.04
CA PHE A 192 14.02 19.09 21.45
C PHE A 192 12.73 18.72 22.17
N GLU A 193 12.23 19.66 22.93
CA GLU A 193 10.85 19.64 23.41
C GLU A 193 10.14 20.89 22.88
N PHE A 194 8.91 20.70 22.41
CA PHE A 194 8.07 21.83 22.06
C PHE A 194 7.81 22.69 23.30
N GLY A 195 7.90 24.01 23.15
CA GLY A 195 7.49 24.93 24.21
C GLY A 195 5.99 24.85 24.49
N ASP A 196 5.56 25.22 25.70
CA ASP A 196 4.14 25.15 26.09
C ASP A 196 3.24 26.16 25.34
N LYS A 197 3.83 27.25 24.84
CA LYS A 197 3.11 28.30 24.11
C LYS A 197 3.08 27.99 22.61
N PRO A 198 1.96 28.27 21.91
CA PRO A 198 1.89 28.13 20.47
C PRO A 198 2.94 29.02 19.80
N PRO A 199 3.76 28.48 18.89
CA PRO A 199 4.69 29.28 18.11
C PRO A 199 3.93 30.19 17.11
N PRO A 200 4.54 31.28 16.62
CA PRO A 200 3.86 32.20 15.69
C PRO A 200 3.40 31.54 14.38
N TRP A 201 4.10 30.48 13.95
CA TRP A 201 3.87 29.79 12.69
C TRP A 201 2.73 28.75 12.69
N THR A 202 1.94 28.61 13.76
CA THR A 202 0.84 27.63 13.82
C THR A 202 -0.18 27.79 12.69
N SER A 203 -0.51 29.03 12.30
CA SER A 203 -1.46 29.32 11.21
C SER A 203 -0.89 29.08 9.81
N SER A 204 0.43 29.20 9.64
CA SER A 204 1.12 29.05 8.36
C SER A 204 1.58 27.63 8.08
N LEU A 205 1.74 26.78 9.10
CA LEU A 205 2.31 25.46 8.94
C LEU A 205 1.43 24.56 8.06
N ARG A 206 2.05 23.87 7.11
CA ARG A 206 1.41 22.91 6.18
C ARG A 206 2.02 21.53 6.26
N ARG A 207 3.33 21.44 6.55
CA ARG A 207 4.07 20.17 6.66
C ARG A 207 4.95 20.16 7.90
N LEU A 208 4.86 19.09 8.67
CA LEU A 208 5.72 18.82 9.82
C LEU A 208 6.37 17.45 9.65
N HIS A 209 7.70 17.41 9.56
CA HIS A 209 8.51 16.19 9.50
C HIS A 209 9.48 16.16 10.67
N ILE A 210 9.42 15.13 11.51
CA ILE A 210 10.34 14.90 12.61
C ILE A 210 10.80 13.45 12.55
N GLU A 211 12.10 13.21 12.59
CA GLU A 211 12.64 11.85 12.51
C GLU A 211 13.80 11.64 13.48
N ASN A 212 13.81 10.49 14.15
CA ASN A 212 14.90 10.05 15.03
C ASN A 212 15.23 11.09 16.12
N SER A 213 14.18 11.65 16.73
CA SER A 213 14.25 12.63 17.82
C SER A 213 13.76 12.02 19.14
N SER A 214 14.24 12.51 20.28
CA SER A 214 13.79 12.08 21.62
C SER A 214 12.39 12.53 22.03
N LEU A 215 11.55 12.94 21.06
CA LEU A 215 10.22 13.49 21.32
C LEU A 215 9.29 12.42 21.92
N SER A 216 8.75 12.68 23.10
CA SER A 216 7.91 11.72 23.85
C SER A 216 6.42 12.04 23.82
N ARG A 217 6.05 13.28 23.48
CA ARG A 217 4.65 13.75 23.45
C ARG A 217 4.46 14.83 22.39
N LEU A 218 3.26 14.90 21.84
CA LEU A 218 2.85 16.01 21.00
C LEU A 218 2.50 17.24 21.88
N PRO A 219 2.68 18.47 21.37
CA PRO A 219 2.33 19.65 22.14
C PRO A 219 0.82 19.92 22.09
N ARG A 220 0.25 20.37 23.21
CA ARG A 220 -1.19 20.68 23.34
C ARG A 220 -1.72 21.73 22.37
N TRP A 221 -0.85 22.58 21.83
CA TRP A 221 -1.23 23.58 20.84
C TRP A 221 -1.21 23.05 19.40
N LEU A 222 -0.75 21.83 19.13
CA LEU A 222 -0.74 21.25 17.78
C LEU A 222 -2.11 21.31 17.07
N PRO A 223 -3.27 21.09 17.74
CA PRO A 223 -4.58 21.25 17.13
C PRO A 223 -4.86 22.63 16.54
N THR A 224 -4.17 23.68 17.02
CA THR A 224 -4.31 25.05 16.50
C THR A 224 -3.72 25.21 15.09
N CYS A 225 -2.93 24.23 14.62
CA CYS A 225 -2.35 24.21 13.27
C CYS A 225 -3.39 23.81 12.22
N THR A 226 -4.44 24.61 12.08
CA THR A 226 -5.61 24.32 11.23
C THR A 226 -5.28 24.15 9.75
N GLY A 227 -4.13 24.65 9.29
CA GLY A 227 -3.64 24.46 7.92
C GLY A 227 -2.78 23.21 7.69
N LEU A 228 -2.51 22.40 8.71
CA LEU A 228 -1.57 21.29 8.61
C LEU A 228 -2.12 20.18 7.70
N THR A 229 -1.40 19.90 6.61
CA THR A 229 -1.83 18.92 5.59
C THR A 229 -1.09 17.60 5.68
N GLN A 230 0.15 17.60 6.16
CA GLN A 230 0.99 16.41 6.26
C GLN A 230 1.76 16.45 7.57
N ILE A 231 1.70 15.34 8.30
CA ILE A 231 2.50 15.11 9.49
C ILE A 231 3.25 13.79 9.35
N THR A 232 4.56 13.85 9.56
CA THR A 232 5.45 12.70 9.57
C THR A 232 6.28 12.78 10.83
N ILE A 233 6.03 11.92 11.82
CA ILE A 233 6.87 11.82 13.00
C ILE A 233 7.26 10.36 13.19
N ARG A 234 8.52 10.04 12.95
CA ARG A 234 8.99 8.65 12.88
C ARG A 234 10.19 8.43 13.78
N ARG A 235 10.35 7.21 14.30
CA ARG A 235 11.50 6.83 15.14
C ARG A 235 11.63 7.74 16.37
N THR A 236 10.53 8.07 17.03
CA THR A 236 10.52 8.86 18.28
C THR A 236 9.93 8.04 19.43
N LEU A 237 9.61 8.69 20.56
CA LEU A 237 9.08 8.06 21.77
C LEU A 237 7.61 8.43 22.05
N ILE A 238 6.89 8.91 21.03
CA ILE A 238 5.49 9.31 21.15
C ILE A 238 4.61 8.13 21.55
N ARG A 239 3.79 8.32 22.59
CA ARG A 239 2.84 7.31 23.10
C ARG A 239 1.37 7.62 22.83
N ASP A 240 1.02 8.88 22.65
CA ASP A 240 -0.35 9.36 22.45
C ASP A 240 -0.40 10.28 21.23
N VAL A 241 -1.53 10.26 20.52
CA VAL A 241 -1.79 11.01 19.29
C VAL A 241 -3.13 11.75 19.36
N ILE A 242 -3.70 11.95 20.56
CA ILE A 242 -4.97 12.66 20.76
C ILE A 242 -4.96 14.05 20.11
N GLU A 243 -3.83 14.75 20.11
CA GLU A 243 -3.72 16.07 19.48
C GLU A 243 -3.94 16.05 17.96
N LEU A 244 -3.82 14.90 17.30
CA LEU A 244 -4.10 14.77 15.87
C LEU A 244 -5.60 14.63 15.58
N SER A 245 -6.43 14.29 16.57
CA SER A 245 -7.83 13.94 16.33
C SER A 245 -8.66 15.12 15.81
N GLU A 246 -8.24 16.35 16.07
CA GLU A 246 -8.96 17.57 15.69
C GLU A 246 -8.51 18.17 14.34
N LEU A 247 -7.44 17.66 13.75
CA LEU A 247 -6.80 18.24 12.55
C LEU A 247 -7.47 17.76 11.25
N LYS A 248 -8.57 18.43 10.89
CA LYS A 248 -9.44 18.10 9.73
C LYS A 248 -8.81 18.23 8.35
N THR A 249 -7.72 18.99 8.25
CA THR A 249 -7.03 19.30 6.99
C THR A 249 -5.92 18.31 6.66
N LEU A 250 -5.61 17.38 7.56
CA LEU A 250 -4.63 16.34 7.31
C LEU A 250 -5.05 15.49 6.11
N THR A 251 -4.06 15.22 5.26
CA THR A 251 -4.16 14.35 4.08
C THR A 251 -3.31 13.10 4.25
N SER A 252 -2.22 13.20 5.01
CA SER A 252 -1.25 12.14 5.27
C SER A 252 -0.80 12.20 6.73
N ILE A 253 -0.89 11.07 7.43
CA ILE A 253 -0.44 10.91 8.82
C ILE A 253 0.55 9.75 8.85
N HIS A 254 1.82 10.02 9.06
CA HIS A 254 2.84 8.98 9.19
C HIS A 254 3.47 9.07 10.57
N MET A 255 3.20 8.07 11.39
CA MET A 255 3.56 7.99 12.80
C MET A 255 4.22 6.64 13.10
N ASP A 256 4.88 6.03 12.11
CA ASP A 256 5.54 4.74 12.24
C ASP A 256 6.79 4.78 13.13
N HIS A 257 7.16 3.63 13.69
CA HIS A 257 8.31 3.49 14.58
C HIS A 257 8.24 4.41 15.82
N ASN A 258 7.08 4.50 16.47
CA ASN A 258 6.93 5.19 17.76
C ASN A 258 6.53 4.19 18.86
N LYS A 259 5.89 4.67 19.93
CA LYS A 259 5.48 3.92 21.11
C LYS A 259 3.98 4.06 21.39
N ILE A 260 3.18 4.25 20.34
CA ILE A 260 1.73 4.45 20.44
C ILE A 260 1.10 3.13 20.89
N GLY A 261 0.37 3.15 22.01
CA GLY A 261 -0.13 1.92 22.66
C GLY A 261 -1.64 1.71 22.57
N ASP A 262 -2.44 2.77 22.61
CA ASP A 262 -3.90 2.67 22.67
C ASP A 262 -4.56 3.76 21.81
N LEU A 263 -5.44 3.33 20.89
CA LEU A 263 -6.26 4.22 20.06
C LEU A 263 -7.75 4.11 20.38
N HIS A 264 -8.14 3.34 21.41
CA HIS A 264 -9.53 2.99 21.70
C HIS A 264 -10.40 4.19 22.08
N GLN A 265 -9.82 5.24 22.65
CA GLN A 265 -10.55 6.46 23.02
C GLN A 265 -10.41 7.59 21.99
N ILE A 266 -9.72 7.33 20.86
CA ILE A 266 -9.41 8.35 19.86
C ILE A 266 -10.37 8.20 18.68
N SER A 267 -10.93 9.32 18.25
CA SER A 267 -11.77 9.44 17.05
C SER A 267 -11.18 10.49 16.13
N PHE A 268 -10.53 10.08 15.04
CA PHE A 268 -9.87 11.00 14.13
C PHE A 268 -10.88 11.76 13.27
N SER A 269 -10.92 13.09 13.39
CA SER A 269 -11.68 13.96 12.48
C SER A 269 -10.85 14.23 11.23
N CYS A 270 -10.89 13.30 10.29
CA CYS A 270 -9.91 13.18 9.20
C CYS A 270 -10.59 13.08 7.81
N ASN A 271 -11.53 13.99 7.53
CA ASN A 271 -12.35 13.97 6.32
C ASN A 271 -11.54 14.03 5.01
N SER A 272 -10.32 14.58 5.05
CA SER A 272 -9.44 14.71 3.89
C SER A 272 -8.31 13.68 3.86
N THR A 273 -8.15 12.88 4.93
CA THR A 273 -7.03 11.96 5.11
C THR A 273 -7.14 10.81 4.13
N GLN A 274 -6.06 10.56 3.39
CA GLN A 274 -5.96 9.51 2.38
C GLN A 274 -5.00 8.41 2.78
N ASP A 275 -4.03 8.72 3.63
CA ASP A 275 -2.95 7.82 4.03
C ASP A 275 -2.68 7.94 5.54
N ILE A 276 -2.78 6.82 6.24
CA ILE A 276 -2.44 6.68 7.66
C ILE A 276 -1.46 5.52 7.80
N ASP A 277 -0.28 5.82 8.32
CA ASP A 277 0.74 4.85 8.69
C ASP A 277 1.00 4.93 10.19
N PHE A 278 0.57 3.89 10.91
CA PHE A 278 0.83 3.66 12.33
C PHE A 278 1.64 2.37 12.53
N SER A 279 2.36 1.90 11.50
CA SER A 279 3.15 0.67 11.58
C SER A 279 4.28 0.77 12.61
N HIS A 280 4.79 -0.38 13.08
CA HIS A 280 5.92 -0.43 14.03
C HIS A 280 5.66 0.41 15.31
N ASN A 281 4.47 0.24 15.90
CA ASN A 281 4.09 0.81 17.18
C ASN A 281 3.74 -0.31 18.17
N GLU A 282 3.12 0.04 19.30
CA GLU A 282 2.72 -0.90 20.34
C GLU A 282 1.18 -0.95 20.48
N ILE A 283 0.45 -0.64 19.38
CA ILE A 283 -1.00 -0.47 19.41
C ILE A 283 -1.66 -1.81 19.73
N ALA A 284 -2.27 -1.91 20.91
CA ALA A 284 -2.94 -3.13 21.37
C ALA A 284 -4.41 -3.19 20.95
N ARG A 285 -5.06 -2.02 20.83
CA ARG A 285 -6.49 -1.91 20.51
C ARG A 285 -6.85 -0.55 19.92
N PHE A 286 -7.96 -0.53 19.19
CA PHE A 286 -8.65 0.68 18.73
C PHE A 286 -10.17 0.45 18.79
N ALA A 287 -10.98 1.49 18.61
CA ALA A 287 -12.43 1.37 18.69
C ALA A 287 -13.09 1.38 17.29
N PRO A 288 -14.34 0.88 17.15
CA PRO A 288 -15.04 0.90 15.86
C PRO A 288 -15.17 2.30 15.23
N PHE A 289 -15.19 3.35 16.06
CA PHE A 289 -15.32 4.72 15.61
C PHE A 289 -13.99 5.41 15.28
N THR A 290 -12.83 4.80 15.58
CA THR A 290 -11.51 5.46 15.49
C THR A 290 -11.25 6.07 14.12
N PHE A 291 -11.62 5.37 13.03
CA PHE A 291 -11.44 5.84 11.65
C PHE A 291 -12.76 6.22 10.96
N ALA A 292 -13.87 6.35 11.71
CA ALA A 292 -15.20 6.50 11.12
C ALA A 292 -15.39 7.80 10.33
N GLN A 293 -14.65 8.87 10.65
CA GLN A 293 -14.69 10.13 9.90
C GLN A 293 -13.63 10.20 8.78
N CYS A 294 -12.82 9.15 8.58
CA CYS A 294 -11.78 9.10 7.55
C CYS A 294 -12.35 8.65 6.18
N ALA A 295 -13.41 9.29 5.69
CA ALA A 295 -14.15 8.82 4.51
C ALA A 295 -13.33 8.79 3.19
N GLN A 296 -12.20 9.50 3.13
CA GLN A 296 -11.30 9.54 1.98
C GLN A 296 -10.08 8.61 2.12
N LEU A 297 -10.00 7.83 3.20
CA LEU A 297 -8.87 6.97 3.50
C LEU A 297 -8.70 5.92 2.41
N LYS A 298 -7.49 5.80 1.88
CA LYS A 298 -7.12 4.84 0.82
C LYS A 298 -6.12 3.82 1.35
N ILE A 299 -5.20 4.23 2.21
CA ILE A 299 -4.14 3.39 2.79
C ILE A 299 -4.26 3.47 4.31
N LEU A 300 -4.30 2.31 4.95
CA LEU A 300 -4.16 2.17 6.40
C LEU A 300 -3.13 1.09 6.69
N ASP A 301 -2.03 1.49 7.29
CA ASP A 301 -0.97 0.59 7.75
C ASP A 301 -0.95 0.53 9.28
N LEU A 302 -1.24 -0.66 9.80
CA LEU A 302 -1.22 -1.02 11.22
C LEU A 302 -0.26 -2.19 11.45
N SER A 303 0.62 -2.48 10.49
CA SER A 303 1.56 -3.60 10.58
C SER A 303 2.55 -3.45 11.73
N SER A 304 3.10 -4.56 12.22
CA SER A 304 4.06 -4.57 13.35
C SER A 304 3.52 -3.84 14.59
N ASN A 305 2.32 -4.23 15.04
CA ASN A 305 1.67 -3.73 16.26
C ASN A 305 1.21 -4.90 17.14
N SER A 306 0.76 -4.61 18.35
CA SER A 306 0.30 -5.62 19.32
C SER A 306 -1.20 -5.89 19.24
N LEU A 307 -1.84 -5.68 18.08
CA LEU A 307 -3.28 -5.85 17.90
C LEU A 307 -3.68 -7.32 18.08
N VAL A 308 -4.60 -7.61 19.00
CA VAL A 308 -5.09 -8.97 19.26
C VAL A 308 -6.38 -9.30 18.53
N TYR A 309 -7.21 -8.29 18.26
CA TYR A 309 -8.46 -8.43 17.52
C TYR A 309 -8.76 -7.15 16.74
N LEU A 310 -9.57 -7.28 15.69
CA LEU A 310 -10.18 -6.13 15.01
C LEU A 310 -11.55 -5.86 15.63
N PRO A 311 -11.91 -4.60 15.92
CA PRO A 311 -13.26 -4.27 16.34
C PRO A 311 -14.27 -4.56 15.21
N PRO A 312 -15.50 -5.03 15.52
CA PRO A 312 -16.53 -5.20 14.51
C PRO A 312 -16.91 -3.84 13.90
N LYS A 313 -17.15 -3.81 12.59
CA LYS A 313 -17.57 -2.62 11.83
C LYS A 313 -16.60 -1.44 11.89
N ALA A 314 -15.35 -1.67 12.30
CA ALA A 314 -14.28 -0.67 12.35
C ALA A 314 -14.08 0.12 11.05
N PHE A 315 -14.35 -0.51 9.91
CA PHE A 315 -14.12 0.05 8.58
C PHE A 315 -15.41 0.35 7.81
N GLN A 316 -16.57 0.35 8.50
CA GLN A 316 -17.88 0.52 7.86
C GLN A 316 -17.98 1.84 7.08
N MET A 317 -17.32 2.89 7.57
CA MET A 317 -17.35 4.24 6.98
C MET A 317 -16.14 4.56 6.09
N THR A 318 -15.17 3.65 5.95
CA THR A 318 -13.95 3.84 5.15
C THR A 318 -14.06 3.14 3.78
N ALA A 319 -15.18 3.32 3.09
CA ALA A 319 -15.50 2.61 1.85
C ALA A 319 -14.50 2.82 0.68
N LYS A 320 -13.63 3.83 0.77
CA LYS A 320 -12.57 4.13 -0.21
C LYS A 320 -11.23 3.45 0.09
N LEU A 321 -11.14 2.70 1.19
CA LEU A 321 -9.92 2.00 1.58
C LEU A 321 -9.55 0.97 0.50
N LYS A 322 -8.30 1.03 0.05
CA LYS A 322 -7.74 0.19 -1.02
C LYS A 322 -6.64 -0.72 -0.50
N TRP A 323 -5.89 -0.29 0.50
CA TRP A 323 -4.81 -1.05 1.13
C TRP A 323 -5.01 -1.07 2.64
N LEU A 324 -5.14 -2.27 3.20
CA LEU A 324 -5.17 -2.53 4.62
C LEU A 324 -4.03 -3.49 4.95
N ARG A 325 -3.07 -3.03 5.75
CA ARG A 325 -1.91 -3.83 6.18
C ARG A 325 -1.99 -4.04 7.68
N LEU A 326 -2.00 -5.32 8.06
CA LEU A 326 -2.11 -5.84 9.41
C LEU A 326 -1.03 -6.91 9.67
N SER A 327 0.00 -6.94 8.83
CA SER A 327 1.11 -7.89 8.92
C SER A 327 1.84 -7.78 10.25
N SER A 328 2.35 -8.89 10.77
CA SER A 328 3.11 -8.94 12.02
C SER A 328 2.34 -8.34 13.20
N THR A 329 1.03 -8.62 13.27
CA THR A 329 0.19 -8.33 14.43
C THR A 329 -0.14 -9.61 15.19
N GLN A 330 -0.81 -9.51 16.33
CA GLN A 330 -1.17 -10.65 17.19
C GLN A 330 -2.63 -11.08 17.01
N ILE A 331 -3.20 -10.80 15.83
CA ILE A 331 -4.61 -11.10 15.56
C ILE A 331 -4.81 -12.61 15.49
N THR A 332 -5.76 -13.12 16.27
CA THR A 332 -6.07 -14.56 16.34
C THR A 332 -7.23 -14.96 15.44
N ASP A 333 -8.21 -14.07 15.23
CA ASP A 333 -9.43 -14.42 14.51
C ASP A 333 -9.92 -13.27 13.64
N ILE A 334 -10.46 -13.62 12.46
CA ILE A 334 -11.06 -12.67 11.50
C ILE A 334 -12.46 -13.16 11.11
N SER A 335 -13.44 -12.27 11.24
CA SER A 335 -14.84 -12.49 10.88
C SER A 335 -15.33 -11.51 9.82
N ALA A 336 -16.49 -11.80 9.22
CA ALA A 336 -17.10 -10.93 8.21
C ALA A 336 -17.36 -9.52 8.77
N ASP A 337 -17.82 -9.43 10.02
CA ASP A 337 -18.11 -8.18 10.71
C ASP A 337 -16.89 -7.28 10.88
N ASN A 338 -15.67 -7.85 10.98
CA ASN A 338 -14.44 -7.07 11.07
C ASN A 338 -14.12 -6.32 9.77
N LEU A 339 -14.53 -6.87 8.62
CA LEU A 339 -14.16 -6.38 7.29
C LEU A 339 -15.34 -5.69 6.57
N VAL A 340 -16.49 -5.53 7.23
CA VAL A 340 -17.63 -4.77 6.70
C VAL A 340 -17.20 -3.35 6.32
N GLY A 341 -17.64 -2.90 5.14
CA GLY A 341 -17.33 -1.58 4.57
C GLY A 341 -16.18 -1.57 3.56
N LEU A 342 -15.33 -2.59 3.57
CA LEU A 342 -14.13 -2.70 2.72
C LEU A 342 -14.41 -3.14 1.27
N SER A 343 -15.49 -2.64 0.67
CA SER A 343 -15.93 -3.03 -0.68
C SER A 343 -14.98 -2.60 -1.81
N SER A 344 -14.17 -1.57 -1.59
CA SER A 344 -13.16 -1.07 -2.55
C SER A 344 -11.74 -1.60 -2.27
N LEU A 345 -11.57 -2.46 -1.26
CA LEU A 345 -10.26 -2.96 -0.85
C LEU A 345 -9.65 -3.75 -2.00
N ARG A 346 -8.38 -3.49 -2.29
CA ARG A 346 -7.60 -4.17 -3.33
C ARG A 346 -6.57 -5.11 -2.74
N THR A 347 -5.98 -4.73 -1.62
CA THR A 347 -4.94 -5.51 -0.95
C THR A 347 -5.24 -5.59 0.53
N LEU A 348 -5.28 -6.83 1.03
CA LEU A 348 -5.30 -7.17 2.45
C LEU A 348 -4.02 -7.96 2.75
N SER A 349 -3.19 -7.46 3.67
CA SER A 349 -2.06 -8.24 4.19
C SER A 349 -2.24 -8.50 5.67
N LEU A 350 -2.18 -9.78 6.01
CA LEU A 350 -2.28 -10.36 7.34
C LEU A 350 -1.07 -11.27 7.61
N SER A 351 0.02 -11.15 6.83
CA SER A 351 1.17 -12.05 6.98
C SER A 351 1.76 -11.99 8.39
N ASP A 352 2.33 -13.09 8.89
CA ASP A 352 2.91 -13.17 10.24
C ASP A 352 1.91 -12.83 11.36
N THR A 353 0.64 -13.23 11.22
CA THR A 353 -0.36 -13.11 12.29
C THR A 353 -0.74 -14.49 12.82
N PRO A 354 -0.81 -14.74 14.13
CA PRO A 354 -1.07 -16.08 14.66
C PRO A 354 -2.56 -16.45 14.56
N LEU A 355 -3.12 -16.47 13.36
CA LEU A 355 -4.54 -16.75 13.11
C LEU A 355 -4.89 -18.19 13.51
N SER A 356 -5.69 -18.34 14.55
CA SER A 356 -6.29 -19.61 14.95
C SER A 356 -7.46 -19.99 14.05
N SER A 357 -8.27 -19.01 13.64
CA SER A 357 -9.43 -19.25 12.79
C SER A 357 -9.77 -18.08 11.89
N ILE A 358 -10.28 -18.40 10.69
CA ILE A 358 -10.90 -17.43 9.78
C ILE A 358 -12.31 -17.95 9.51
N ASP A 359 -13.32 -17.11 9.74
CA ASP A 359 -14.71 -17.42 9.41
C ASP A 359 -14.83 -17.71 7.90
N SER A 360 -15.65 -18.71 7.53
CA SER A 360 -15.87 -19.11 6.14
C SER A 360 -16.40 -17.96 5.28
N PHE A 361 -17.12 -17.00 5.90
CA PHE A 361 -17.66 -15.82 5.22
C PHE A 361 -16.86 -14.54 5.51
N ALA A 362 -15.69 -14.62 6.14
CA ALA A 362 -14.89 -13.47 6.55
C ALA A 362 -14.63 -12.46 5.42
N PHE A 363 -14.36 -12.97 4.22
CA PHE A 363 -14.00 -12.15 3.06
C PHE A 363 -15.17 -11.78 2.15
N LEU A 364 -16.40 -12.21 2.46
CA LEU A 364 -17.61 -11.85 1.70
C LEU A 364 -17.79 -10.33 1.48
N PRO A 365 -17.43 -9.43 2.43
CA PRO A 365 -17.50 -7.99 2.20
C PRO A 365 -16.52 -7.44 1.15
N LEU A 366 -15.47 -8.19 0.80
CA LEU A 366 -14.32 -7.72 0.02
C LEU A 366 -14.53 -7.83 -1.51
N LYS A 367 -15.51 -7.09 -2.03
CA LYS A 367 -15.97 -7.22 -3.43
C LYS A 367 -14.93 -6.88 -4.52
N SER A 368 -13.87 -6.14 -4.19
CA SER A 368 -12.87 -5.66 -5.14
C SER A 368 -11.46 -6.18 -4.87
N VAL A 369 -11.31 -7.13 -3.93
CA VAL A 369 -9.99 -7.58 -3.47
C VAL A 369 -9.27 -8.33 -4.57
N LYS A 370 -8.00 -7.98 -4.77
CA LYS A 370 -7.13 -8.59 -5.77
C LYS A 370 -6.02 -9.38 -5.14
N THR A 371 -5.51 -8.91 -4.00
CA THR A 371 -4.38 -9.52 -3.32
C THR A 371 -4.74 -9.78 -1.86
N VAL A 372 -4.64 -11.04 -1.46
CA VAL A 372 -4.77 -11.46 -0.06
C VAL A 372 -3.48 -12.17 0.33
N ASP A 373 -2.82 -11.64 1.34
CA ASP A 373 -1.58 -12.18 1.87
C ASP A 373 -1.84 -12.72 3.29
N LEU A 374 -1.72 -14.04 3.42
CA LEU A 374 -1.93 -14.86 4.61
C LEU A 374 -0.70 -15.74 4.85
N ASP A 375 0.49 -15.29 4.43
CA ASP A 375 1.73 -16.00 4.71
C ASP A 375 1.97 -16.09 6.23
N ARG A 376 2.47 -17.23 6.73
CA ARG A 376 2.87 -17.44 8.13
C ARG A 376 1.76 -17.09 9.12
N CYS A 377 0.55 -17.60 8.84
CA CYS A 377 -0.65 -17.32 9.62
C CYS A 377 -1.11 -18.46 10.54
N ASN A 378 -0.34 -19.54 10.68
CA ASN A 378 -0.74 -20.78 11.39
C ASN A 378 -2.04 -21.43 10.89
N LEU A 379 -2.44 -21.14 9.65
CA LEU A 379 -3.71 -21.62 9.12
C LEU A 379 -3.67 -23.13 8.94
N THR A 380 -4.69 -23.81 9.46
CA THR A 380 -4.94 -25.23 9.19
C THR A 380 -5.87 -25.40 8.00
N LYS A 381 -6.83 -24.50 7.79
CA LYS A 381 -7.77 -24.55 6.65
C LYS A 381 -7.64 -23.32 5.80
N ILE A 382 -7.89 -23.47 4.50
CA ILE A 382 -8.01 -22.32 3.60
C ILE A 382 -9.41 -21.73 3.79
N PRO A 383 -9.54 -20.41 4.00
CA PRO A 383 -10.84 -19.76 3.98
C PRO A 383 -11.43 -19.89 2.57
N LEU A 384 -12.47 -20.72 2.45
CA LEU A 384 -13.20 -21.09 1.21
C LEU A 384 -13.92 -19.93 0.51
N ALA A 385 -13.52 -18.69 0.79
CA ALA A 385 -14.29 -17.52 0.46
C ALA A 385 -14.65 -17.48 -1.03
N GLU A 386 -15.94 -17.30 -1.30
CA GLU A 386 -16.54 -16.99 -2.61
C GLU A 386 -16.04 -15.61 -3.10
N ILE A 387 -14.73 -15.49 -3.32
CA ILE A 387 -14.12 -14.28 -3.85
C ILE A 387 -13.87 -14.52 -5.32
N ASP A 388 -14.84 -14.14 -6.13
CA ASP A 388 -14.84 -14.39 -7.58
C ASP A 388 -13.79 -13.57 -8.37
N ALA A 389 -12.88 -12.86 -7.71
CA ALA A 389 -11.96 -11.91 -8.35
C ALA A 389 -10.53 -11.82 -7.74
N ILE A 390 -10.08 -12.81 -6.94
CA ILE A 390 -8.70 -12.77 -6.41
C ILE A 390 -7.71 -12.98 -7.56
N PHE A 391 -6.78 -12.04 -7.71
CA PHE A 391 -5.65 -12.17 -8.63
C PHE A 391 -4.46 -12.88 -7.99
N SER A 392 -4.20 -12.61 -6.70
CA SER A 392 -3.06 -13.16 -5.97
C SER A 392 -3.44 -13.57 -4.54
N LEU A 393 -3.08 -14.80 -4.17
CA LEU A 393 -3.30 -15.37 -2.84
C LEU A 393 -1.99 -15.98 -2.32
N GLN A 394 -1.54 -15.53 -1.16
CA GLN A 394 -0.30 -16.01 -0.52
C GLN A 394 -0.66 -16.76 0.78
N LEU A 395 -0.22 -18.01 0.89
CA LEU A 395 -0.47 -18.96 1.99
C LEU A 395 0.81 -19.70 2.41
N SER A 396 1.99 -19.14 2.12
CA SER A 396 3.29 -19.73 2.45
C SER A 396 3.49 -19.86 3.95
N GLY A 397 4.09 -20.95 4.44
CA GLY A 397 4.49 -21.07 5.85
C GLY A 397 3.31 -21.26 6.81
N ASN A 398 2.23 -21.90 6.39
CA ASN A 398 1.08 -22.23 7.23
C ASN A 398 1.13 -23.68 7.74
N LEU A 399 0.05 -24.17 8.37
CA LEU A 399 -0.07 -25.51 8.95
C LEU A 399 -1.08 -26.39 8.18
N LEU A 400 -1.15 -26.19 6.86
CA LEU A 400 -2.04 -26.93 5.95
C LEU A 400 -1.56 -28.40 5.83
N HIS A 401 -2.32 -29.39 6.32
CA HIS A 401 -1.98 -30.83 6.32
C HIS A 401 -3.19 -31.77 6.05
N ASP A 402 -3.01 -33.10 6.03
CA ASP A 402 -3.97 -34.12 5.54
C ASP A 402 -5.36 -34.19 6.22
N ARG A 403 -5.54 -33.60 7.41
CA ARG A 403 -6.88 -33.41 8.03
C ARG A 403 -7.55 -32.09 7.68
N SER A 404 -6.94 -31.34 6.78
CA SER A 404 -7.36 -30.02 6.33
C SER A 404 -7.66 -30.04 4.83
N SER A 405 -8.74 -29.38 4.48
CA SER A 405 -9.45 -29.27 3.21
C SER A 405 -8.58 -28.86 2.01
N LEU A 406 -7.69 -29.73 1.52
CA LEU A 406 -6.65 -29.37 0.54
C LEU A 406 -6.66 -30.10 -0.81
N PRO A 407 -7.53 -31.09 -1.12
CA PRO A 407 -7.63 -31.57 -2.51
C PRO A 407 -8.63 -30.81 -3.39
N SER A 408 -9.92 -30.74 -3.02
CA SER A 408 -10.97 -30.15 -3.86
C SER A 408 -10.99 -28.62 -3.82
N GLU A 409 -10.66 -28.06 -2.65
CA GLU A 409 -10.75 -26.63 -2.37
C GLU A 409 -9.60 -25.86 -3.03
N ILE A 410 -8.40 -26.45 -3.11
CA ILE A 410 -7.29 -25.88 -3.87
C ILE A 410 -7.66 -25.80 -5.35
N LEU A 411 -8.27 -26.84 -5.92
CA LEU A 411 -8.64 -26.87 -7.35
C LEU A 411 -9.63 -25.77 -7.74
N ALA A 412 -10.62 -25.51 -6.90
CA ALA A 412 -11.58 -24.42 -7.10
C ALA A 412 -10.95 -23.03 -6.90
N LEU A 413 -9.95 -22.90 -6.02
CA LEU A 413 -9.28 -21.61 -5.77
C LEU A 413 -8.26 -21.27 -6.85
N ILE A 414 -7.43 -22.22 -7.27
CA ILE A 414 -6.40 -21.99 -8.31
C ILE A 414 -7.01 -21.77 -9.70
N SER A 415 -8.23 -22.24 -9.97
CA SER A 415 -8.90 -21.96 -11.24
C SER A 415 -9.20 -20.47 -11.39
N LYS A 416 -9.30 -19.75 -10.26
CA LYS A 416 -9.65 -18.33 -10.18
C LYS A 416 -8.44 -17.41 -9.98
N VAL A 417 -7.32 -17.90 -9.44
CA VAL A 417 -6.17 -17.09 -9.02
C VAL A 417 -5.00 -17.19 -10.00
N SER A 418 -4.44 -16.04 -10.42
CA SER A 418 -3.28 -15.99 -11.33
C SER A 418 -1.93 -16.15 -10.64
N ASN A 419 -1.81 -15.73 -9.38
CA ASN A 419 -0.58 -15.82 -8.61
C ASN A 419 -0.85 -16.46 -7.24
N PHE A 420 -0.61 -17.76 -7.13
CA PHE A 420 -0.88 -18.55 -5.92
C PHE A 420 0.43 -19.07 -5.32
N LYS A 421 0.64 -18.82 -4.02
CA LYS A 421 1.84 -19.24 -3.28
C LYS A 421 1.43 -20.04 -2.06
N PHE A 422 1.95 -21.26 -1.88
CA PHE A 422 1.63 -22.13 -0.73
C PHE A 422 2.82 -22.96 -0.21
N ASP A 423 4.06 -22.56 -0.54
CA ASP A 423 5.26 -23.24 -0.07
C ASP A 423 5.36 -23.30 1.47
N ARG A 424 6.22 -24.19 2.00
CA ARG A 424 6.49 -24.32 3.45
C ARG A 424 5.25 -24.67 4.31
N ASN A 425 4.34 -25.47 3.77
CA ASN A 425 3.26 -26.10 4.54
C ASN A 425 3.62 -27.58 4.84
N PRO A 426 3.25 -28.13 6.01
CA PRO A 426 3.58 -29.50 6.41
C PRO A 426 2.66 -30.53 5.72
N LEU A 427 2.69 -30.56 4.38
CA LEU A 427 1.91 -31.51 3.60
C LEU A 427 2.54 -32.90 3.70
N THR A 428 1.81 -33.83 4.32
CA THR A 428 2.24 -35.22 4.49
C THR A 428 1.92 -36.08 3.29
N GLU A 429 0.83 -35.75 2.59
CA GLU A 429 0.38 -36.43 1.38
C GLU A 429 0.33 -35.44 0.24
N PHE A 430 0.64 -35.95 -0.95
CA PHE A 430 0.59 -35.16 -2.16
C PHE A 430 -0.79 -35.35 -2.80
N PRO A 431 -1.64 -34.31 -2.86
CA PRO A 431 -2.99 -34.45 -3.37
C PRO A 431 -2.95 -34.87 -4.83
N TYR A 432 -3.62 -35.98 -5.17
CA TYR A 432 -3.71 -36.46 -6.55
C TYR A 432 -4.25 -35.37 -7.49
N GLY A 433 -5.12 -34.47 -7.02
CA GLY A 433 -5.64 -33.36 -7.83
C GLY A 433 -4.60 -32.33 -8.32
N LEU A 434 -3.38 -32.27 -7.78
CA LEU A 434 -2.42 -31.22 -8.15
C LEU A 434 -1.90 -31.31 -9.62
N PHE A 435 -2.14 -32.39 -10.35
CA PHE A 435 -1.86 -32.40 -11.81
C PHE A 435 -2.95 -31.66 -12.60
N LEU A 436 -4.08 -31.30 -12.00
CA LEU A 436 -5.13 -30.51 -12.66
C LEU A 436 -4.82 -29.01 -12.61
N ILE A 437 -3.72 -28.61 -11.97
CA ILE A 437 -3.26 -27.24 -11.86
C ILE A 437 -2.71 -26.74 -13.21
N PRO A 438 -3.11 -25.54 -13.68
CA PRO A 438 -2.55 -24.94 -14.89
C PRO A 438 -1.02 -24.84 -14.82
N LEU A 439 -0.32 -25.11 -15.94
CA LEU A 439 1.13 -24.91 -16.06
C LEU A 439 1.58 -23.46 -15.76
N ALA A 440 0.67 -22.48 -15.77
CA ALA A 440 0.97 -21.13 -15.30
C ALA A 440 1.45 -21.09 -13.83
N ASN A 441 1.11 -22.10 -13.02
CA ASN A 441 1.52 -22.24 -11.63
C ASN A 441 2.62 -23.32 -11.46
N GLN A 442 3.42 -23.59 -12.49
CA GLN A 442 4.43 -24.65 -12.46
C GLN A 442 5.50 -24.44 -11.37
N GLU A 443 5.92 -23.20 -11.10
CA GLU A 443 6.85 -22.89 -9.99
C GLU A 443 6.34 -23.37 -8.64
N MET A 444 5.02 -23.25 -8.42
CA MET A 444 4.37 -23.70 -7.22
C MET A 444 4.35 -25.23 -7.12
N ILE A 445 4.05 -25.94 -8.20
CA ILE A 445 4.12 -27.42 -8.25
C ILE A 445 5.53 -27.90 -7.90
N GLU A 446 6.57 -27.24 -8.44
CA GLU A 446 7.98 -27.52 -8.14
C GLU A 446 8.30 -27.33 -6.65
N GLN A 447 7.90 -26.19 -6.07
CA GLN A 447 8.14 -25.90 -4.65
C GLN A 447 7.49 -26.92 -3.72
N VAL A 448 6.28 -27.39 -4.05
CA VAL A 448 5.55 -28.38 -3.25
C VAL A 448 6.28 -29.71 -3.28
N LEU A 449 6.69 -30.15 -4.47
CA LEU A 449 7.44 -31.38 -4.67
C LEU A 449 8.81 -31.39 -3.98
N ASP A 450 9.37 -30.22 -3.71
CA ASP A 450 10.62 -30.06 -2.93
C ASP A 450 10.38 -30.03 -1.41
N THR A 451 9.16 -29.71 -0.95
CA THR A 451 8.80 -29.68 0.49
C THR A 451 8.31 -31.02 1.07
N LEU A 452 8.02 -32.02 0.24
CA LEU A 452 7.54 -33.33 0.69
C LEU A 452 8.68 -34.14 1.30
N ILE A 453 8.49 -34.58 2.55
CA ILE A 453 9.46 -35.39 3.29
C ILE A 453 9.36 -36.87 2.92
N THR A 454 8.18 -37.33 2.50
CA THR A 454 7.93 -38.72 2.09
C THR A 454 8.03 -38.86 0.58
N LEU A 455 8.60 -39.99 0.11
CA LEU A 455 8.37 -40.43 -1.26
C LEU A 455 6.85 -40.48 -1.44
N PRO A 456 6.29 -39.72 -2.38
CA PRO A 456 4.87 -39.54 -2.40
C PRO A 456 4.14 -40.88 -2.58
N LEU A 457 3.10 -41.11 -1.78
CA LEU A 457 2.21 -42.28 -1.93
C LEU A 457 1.71 -42.44 -3.37
N TRP A 458 1.64 -41.36 -4.17
CA TRP A 458 1.29 -41.45 -5.59
C TRP A 458 2.28 -42.25 -6.45
N GLN A 459 3.54 -42.43 -6.04
CA GLN A 459 4.45 -43.35 -6.73
C GLN A 459 4.06 -44.83 -6.56
N LEU A 460 3.28 -45.12 -5.53
CA LEU A 460 2.73 -46.44 -5.25
C LEU A 460 1.35 -46.63 -5.89
N GLU A 461 0.72 -45.54 -6.35
CA GLU A 461 -0.54 -45.61 -7.10
C GLU A 461 -0.27 -46.01 -8.56
N THR A 462 -1.10 -46.88 -9.10
CA THR A 462 -0.89 -47.51 -10.41
C THR A 462 -0.84 -46.50 -11.57
N CYS A 463 -1.68 -45.47 -11.54
CA CYS A 463 -1.87 -44.57 -12.68
C CYS A 463 -1.32 -43.15 -12.47
N THR A 464 -1.17 -42.72 -11.22
CA THR A 464 -0.82 -41.33 -10.87
C THR A 464 0.57 -40.91 -11.37
N PRO A 465 1.63 -41.75 -11.31
CA PRO A 465 2.94 -41.38 -11.85
C PRO A 465 2.92 -41.15 -13.36
N PHE A 466 2.09 -41.93 -14.07
CA PHE A 466 1.88 -41.79 -15.52
C PHE A 466 1.11 -40.51 -15.86
N MET A 467 0.10 -40.13 -15.06
CA MET A 467 -0.61 -38.85 -15.22
C MET A 467 0.35 -37.67 -15.08
N TRP A 468 1.25 -37.73 -14.09
CA TRP A 468 2.31 -36.73 -13.92
C TRP A 468 3.32 -36.71 -15.06
N HIS A 469 3.67 -37.88 -15.61
CA HIS A 469 4.53 -37.97 -16.80
C HIS A 469 3.93 -37.22 -17.99
N ILE A 470 2.64 -37.44 -18.26
CA ILE A 470 1.91 -36.74 -19.33
C ILE A 470 1.81 -35.24 -19.01
N HIS A 471 1.40 -34.88 -17.80
CA HIS A 471 1.19 -33.49 -17.39
C HIS A 471 2.48 -32.65 -17.45
N LEU A 472 3.61 -33.25 -17.07
CA LEU A 472 4.94 -32.61 -17.08
C LEU A 472 5.66 -32.71 -18.44
N ALA A 473 5.05 -33.32 -19.47
CA ALA A 473 5.67 -33.53 -20.79
C ALA A 473 6.05 -32.21 -21.49
N ASN A 474 5.43 -31.09 -21.11
CA ASN A 474 5.76 -29.73 -21.56
C ASN A 474 6.35 -28.82 -20.47
N GLY A 475 6.62 -29.35 -19.26
CA GLY A 475 7.12 -28.61 -18.10
C GLY A 475 8.57 -28.93 -17.69
N SER A 476 8.96 -28.53 -16.48
CA SER A 476 10.34 -28.57 -15.95
C SER A 476 11.02 -29.94 -15.97
N SER A 477 12.32 -29.93 -16.29
CA SER A 477 13.18 -31.10 -16.43
C SER A 477 13.53 -31.79 -15.11
N SER A 478 13.42 -31.09 -13.96
CA SER A 478 13.69 -31.65 -12.64
C SER A 478 12.58 -32.63 -12.22
N LEU A 479 11.31 -32.21 -12.36
CA LEU A 479 10.14 -33.02 -12.04
C LEU A 479 9.93 -34.15 -13.03
N ARG A 480 10.13 -33.87 -14.32
CA ARG A 480 10.03 -34.89 -15.38
C ARG A 480 10.96 -36.07 -15.11
N ARG A 481 12.17 -35.82 -14.59
CA ARG A 481 13.10 -36.91 -14.22
C ARG A 481 12.55 -37.84 -13.13
N LYS A 482 11.75 -37.35 -12.18
CA LYS A 482 11.14 -38.16 -11.12
C LYS A 482 10.07 -39.14 -11.65
N VAL A 483 9.49 -38.85 -12.82
CA VAL A 483 8.43 -39.67 -13.48
C VAL A 483 8.81 -40.14 -14.88
N ALA A 484 10.06 -39.96 -15.31
CA ALA A 484 10.51 -40.27 -16.66
C ALA A 484 10.39 -41.76 -16.99
N SER A 485 10.51 -42.62 -15.98
CA SER A 485 10.35 -44.07 -16.11
C SER A 485 8.90 -44.52 -16.30
N TRP A 486 7.92 -43.62 -16.23
CA TRP A 486 6.49 -43.91 -16.39
C TRP A 486 6.01 -43.42 -17.76
N ASP A 487 6.60 -43.95 -18.83
CA ASP A 487 6.27 -43.60 -20.22
C ASP A 487 5.20 -44.52 -20.84
N GLU A 488 4.71 -44.16 -22.03
CA GLU A 488 3.72 -44.99 -22.75
C GLU A 488 4.24 -46.41 -23.02
N ALA A 489 5.54 -46.57 -23.27
CA ALA A 489 6.14 -47.87 -23.54
C ALA A 489 6.06 -48.80 -22.33
N ARG A 490 6.29 -48.27 -21.11
CA ARG A 490 6.10 -49.01 -19.88
C ARG A 490 4.64 -49.35 -19.62
N MET A 491 3.71 -48.41 -19.87
CA MET A 491 2.27 -48.68 -19.66
C MET A 491 1.79 -49.85 -20.54
N LYS A 492 2.27 -49.93 -21.78
CA LYS A 492 2.00 -51.06 -22.68
C LYS A 492 2.62 -52.37 -22.17
N ARG A 493 3.86 -52.32 -21.68
CA ARG A 493 4.54 -53.52 -21.12
C ARG A 493 3.88 -54.04 -19.85
N GLU A 494 3.33 -53.15 -19.02
CA GLU A 494 2.72 -53.49 -17.74
C GLU A 494 1.17 -53.64 -17.81
N ASN A 495 0.57 -53.58 -19.00
CA ASN A 495 -0.88 -53.61 -19.22
C ASN A 495 -1.67 -52.52 -18.47
N LEU A 496 -1.11 -51.32 -18.37
CA LEU A 496 -1.68 -50.15 -17.66
C LEU A 496 -2.28 -49.08 -18.61
N GLU A 497 -2.69 -49.46 -19.82
CA GLU A 497 -3.22 -48.53 -20.83
C GLU A 497 -4.48 -47.77 -20.38
N HIS A 498 -5.26 -48.35 -19.46
CA HIS A 498 -6.44 -47.74 -18.85
C HIS A 498 -6.13 -46.44 -18.09
N CYS A 499 -4.90 -46.26 -17.60
CA CYS A 499 -4.47 -45.05 -16.91
C CYS A 499 -4.53 -43.81 -17.83
N ARG A 500 -4.35 -43.98 -19.14
CA ARG A 500 -4.47 -42.90 -20.13
C ARG A 500 -5.91 -42.44 -20.29
N GLN A 501 -6.84 -43.38 -20.40
CA GLN A 501 -8.27 -43.09 -20.47
C GLN A 501 -8.75 -42.40 -19.19
N HIS A 502 -8.21 -42.82 -18.03
CA HIS A 502 -8.52 -42.16 -16.76
C HIS A 502 -8.02 -40.71 -16.73
N TYR A 503 -6.80 -40.44 -17.23
CA TYR A 503 -6.28 -39.08 -17.35
C TYR A 503 -7.15 -38.21 -18.26
N GLU A 504 -7.46 -38.69 -19.46
CA GLU A 504 -8.30 -37.99 -20.44
C GLU A 504 -9.69 -37.67 -19.85
N TYR A 505 -10.32 -38.64 -19.19
CA TYR A 505 -11.60 -38.45 -18.49
C TYR A 505 -11.54 -37.40 -17.37
N GLN A 506 -10.44 -37.36 -16.60
CA GLN A 506 -10.29 -36.34 -15.55
C GLN A 506 -10.06 -34.95 -16.12
N MET A 507 -9.29 -34.83 -17.21
CA MET A 507 -9.06 -33.56 -17.89
C MET A 507 -10.34 -33.03 -18.54
N GLU A 508 -11.11 -33.89 -19.23
CA GLU A 508 -12.41 -33.54 -19.81
C GLU A 508 -13.41 -33.10 -18.73
N ASN A 509 -13.47 -33.81 -17.60
CA ASN A 509 -14.32 -33.39 -16.48
C ASN A 509 -13.89 -32.05 -15.89
N MET A 510 -12.59 -31.77 -15.80
CA MET A 510 -12.11 -30.46 -15.34
C MET A 510 -12.42 -29.34 -16.32
N GLU A 511 -12.33 -29.58 -17.63
CA GLU A 511 -12.79 -28.62 -18.64
C GLU A 511 -14.30 -28.40 -18.52
N LEU A 512 -15.07 -29.46 -18.31
CA LEU A 512 -16.51 -29.38 -18.06
C LEU A 512 -16.82 -28.65 -16.75
N TYR A 513 -16.08 -28.88 -15.66
CA TYR A 513 -16.22 -28.15 -14.40
C TYR A 513 -15.85 -26.68 -14.56
N ARG A 514 -14.81 -26.38 -15.34
CA ARG A 514 -14.37 -25.02 -15.65
C ARG A 514 -15.39 -24.29 -16.53
N ASP A 515 -16.02 -24.98 -17.47
CA ASP A 515 -17.11 -24.48 -18.30
C ASP A 515 -18.43 -24.36 -17.51
N LEU A 516 -18.68 -25.29 -16.60
CA LEU A 516 -19.81 -25.23 -15.67
C LEU A 516 -19.62 -24.08 -14.68
N GLU A 517 -18.44 -23.85 -14.10
CA GLU A 517 -18.16 -22.68 -13.26
C GLU A 517 -18.27 -21.36 -14.05
N GLN A 518 -17.78 -21.31 -15.29
CA GLN A 518 -17.98 -20.15 -16.16
C GLN A 518 -19.46 -19.92 -16.51
N SER A 519 -20.28 -20.98 -16.55
CA SER A 519 -21.71 -20.90 -16.89
C SER A 519 -22.66 -20.88 -15.68
N SER A 520 -22.20 -21.26 -14.49
CA SER A 520 -22.98 -21.37 -13.26
C SER A 520 -22.62 -20.24 -12.29
N GLY A 521 -23.49 -19.24 -12.19
CA GLY A 521 -23.56 -18.40 -10.99
C GLY A 521 -23.91 -16.95 -11.22
N CYS A 522 -23.00 -16.16 -11.80
CA CYS A 522 -23.16 -14.70 -11.80
C CYS A 522 -23.22 -14.03 -13.18
N GLU A 523 -22.70 -14.64 -14.25
CA GLU A 523 -22.71 -14.01 -15.58
C GLU A 523 -24.03 -14.25 -16.33
N ALA A 524 -24.63 -15.44 -16.20
CA ALA A 524 -25.94 -15.77 -16.73
C ALA A 524 -27.08 -14.96 -16.07
N ASN A 525 -26.99 -14.72 -14.75
CA ASN A 525 -27.97 -13.92 -14.01
C ASN A 525 -27.85 -12.40 -14.29
N ARG A 526 -26.65 -11.91 -14.65
CA ARG A 526 -26.47 -10.53 -15.15
C ARG A 526 -27.10 -10.34 -16.52
N ARG A 527 -26.93 -11.30 -17.44
CA ARG A 527 -27.56 -11.26 -18.78
C ARG A 527 -29.08 -11.27 -18.69
N LEU A 528 -29.67 -12.12 -17.84
CA LEU A 528 -31.12 -12.19 -17.64
C LEU A 528 -31.73 -10.94 -16.95
N ARG A 529 -30.99 -10.25 -16.09
CA ARG A 529 -31.42 -8.97 -15.49
C ARG A 529 -31.26 -7.78 -16.45
N SER A 530 -30.21 -7.76 -17.26
CA SER A 530 -29.99 -6.71 -18.28
C SER A 530 -30.93 -6.83 -19.49
N ALA A 531 -31.52 -8.00 -19.74
CA ALA A 531 -32.45 -8.23 -20.84
C ALA A 531 -33.90 -7.81 -20.53
N ARG A 532 -34.21 -7.35 -19.31
CA ARG A 532 -35.58 -6.95 -18.92
C ARG A 532 -35.95 -5.49 -19.26
N GLU A 533 -35.01 -4.68 -19.78
CA GLU A 533 -35.26 -3.27 -20.12
C GLU A 533 -35.39 -2.97 -21.63
N SER A 534 -35.36 -3.98 -22.50
CA SER A 534 -35.55 -3.75 -23.95
C SER A 534 -36.50 -4.77 -24.58
N CYS A 535 -37.79 -4.59 -24.32
CA CYS A 535 -38.85 -5.04 -25.22
C CYS A 535 -39.85 -3.90 -25.39
N LYS A 536 -39.49 -2.92 -26.22
CA LYS A 536 -40.48 -1.99 -26.79
C LYS A 536 -41.20 -2.76 -27.91
N ALA A 537 -42.48 -3.04 -27.69
CA ALA A 537 -43.37 -3.53 -28.73
C ALA A 537 -43.41 -2.55 -29.92
N PRO A 538 -43.40 -3.01 -31.17
CA PRO A 538 -43.48 -2.13 -32.32
C PRO A 538 -44.87 -1.49 -32.41
N LYS A 539 -44.89 -0.17 -32.63
CA LYS A 539 -46.10 0.63 -32.85
C LYS A 539 -46.77 0.17 -34.16
N ASN A 540 -48.06 -0.19 -34.10
CA ASN A 540 -48.90 -0.30 -35.28
C ASN A 540 -49.92 0.86 -35.28
N PRO A 541 -50.03 1.68 -36.35
CA PRO A 541 -50.99 2.77 -36.42
C PRO A 541 -52.37 2.28 -36.92
N ASN A 542 -53.42 2.96 -36.44
CA ASN A 542 -54.84 2.86 -36.87
C ASN A 542 -55.66 1.65 -36.37
N ARG A 543 -56.52 1.85 -35.35
CA ARG A 543 -57.96 2.19 -35.54
C ARG A 543 -58.72 2.32 -34.21
N ARG A 544 -59.79 3.11 -34.30
CA ARG A 544 -60.64 3.69 -33.24
C ARG A 544 -61.53 2.69 -32.48
N LYS A 545 -61.74 3.04 -31.20
CA LYS A 545 -62.93 2.92 -30.32
C LYS A 545 -64.14 2.12 -30.85
N THR A 546 -64.67 1.19 -30.05
CA THR A 546 -65.95 1.34 -29.31
C THR A 546 -66.23 0.17 -28.37
N THR A 547 -67.11 0.47 -27.41
CA THR A 547 -67.56 -0.18 -26.18
C THR A 547 -68.49 -1.40 -26.32
N THR A 548 -68.78 -2.01 -25.15
CA THR A 548 -69.97 -2.78 -24.70
C THR A 548 -70.00 -4.33 -24.73
N ALA A 549 -70.21 -4.86 -23.51
CA ALA A 549 -71.09 -5.96 -23.08
C ALA A 549 -70.78 -7.44 -23.44
N ALA A 550 -70.74 -8.27 -22.38
CA ALA A 550 -70.91 -9.73 -22.40
C ALA A 550 -72.40 -10.10 -22.61
N PRO A 551 -72.76 -11.34 -23.05
CA PRO A 551 -72.80 -12.49 -22.12
C PRO A 551 -72.57 -13.92 -22.71
N ALA A 552 -72.19 -14.82 -21.80
CA ALA A 552 -72.56 -16.23 -21.59
C ALA A 552 -72.64 -17.30 -22.72
N ALA A 553 -72.00 -18.45 -22.39
CA ALA A 553 -72.42 -19.85 -22.53
C ALA A 553 -72.02 -20.69 -23.78
N SER A 554 -71.01 -21.54 -23.53
CA SER A 554 -70.91 -22.99 -23.86
C SER A 554 -71.11 -23.48 -25.29
N THR A 555 -70.04 -24.01 -25.90
CA THR A 555 -69.89 -25.42 -26.31
C THR A 555 -68.47 -25.67 -26.88
N TRP A 556 -67.86 -26.79 -26.47
CA TRP A 556 -66.50 -27.29 -26.79
C TRP A 556 -66.37 -27.83 -28.23
N PRO A 557 -65.17 -27.97 -28.86
CA PRO A 557 -64.07 -28.81 -28.32
C PRO A 557 -62.64 -28.27 -28.47
N SER A 558 -61.85 -28.49 -27.42
CA SER A 558 -60.40 -28.36 -27.38
C SER A 558 -59.73 -29.56 -28.05
N GLN A 559 -59.10 -29.34 -29.20
CA GLN A 559 -57.96 -30.16 -29.64
C GLN A 559 -56.67 -29.44 -29.24
N VAL A 560 -56.14 -29.83 -28.09
CA VAL A 560 -54.75 -29.58 -27.70
C VAL A 560 -53.96 -30.85 -28.06
N PRO A 561 -52.83 -30.78 -28.79
CA PRO A 561 -51.97 -31.94 -28.95
C PRO A 561 -51.33 -32.30 -27.61
N LYS A 562 -51.55 -33.55 -27.19
CA LYS A 562 -51.00 -34.18 -25.98
C LYS A 562 -49.46 -34.14 -26.00
N ARG A 563 -48.86 -33.66 -24.91
CA ARG A 563 -47.45 -33.95 -24.55
C ARG A 563 -47.32 -35.40 -24.07
N PRO A 564 -46.19 -36.08 -24.30
CA PRO A 564 -46.00 -37.46 -23.82
C PRO A 564 -45.68 -37.48 -22.32
N GLU A 565 -46.55 -38.12 -21.54
CA GLU A 565 -46.49 -38.25 -20.08
C GLU A 565 -45.55 -39.40 -19.60
N LYS A 566 -44.51 -39.77 -20.36
CA LYS A 566 -43.65 -40.93 -20.06
C LYS A 566 -42.26 -40.62 -19.50
N GLU A 567 -41.81 -39.37 -19.48
CA GLU A 567 -40.43 -39.03 -19.09
C GLU A 567 -40.27 -38.59 -17.62
N GLU A 568 -41.32 -38.09 -16.94
CA GLU A 568 -41.21 -37.64 -15.55
C GLU A 568 -41.13 -38.78 -14.52
N ARG A 569 -41.65 -39.98 -14.83
CA ARG A 569 -41.51 -41.16 -13.92
C ARG A 569 -40.16 -41.85 -14.00
N GLN A 570 -39.39 -41.67 -15.08
CA GLN A 570 -38.06 -42.29 -15.23
C GLN A 570 -36.99 -41.50 -14.48
N GLY A 571 -37.06 -40.16 -14.46
CA GLY A 571 -36.13 -39.32 -13.70
C GLY A 571 -36.19 -39.56 -12.19
N SER A 572 -37.39 -39.72 -11.62
CA SER A 572 -37.56 -39.99 -10.19
C SER A 572 -37.11 -41.40 -9.78
N LEU A 573 -37.25 -42.40 -10.67
CA LEU A 573 -36.79 -43.77 -10.42
C LEU A 573 -35.26 -43.87 -10.47
N ILE A 574 -34.61 -43.17 -11.41
CA ILE A 574 -33.14 -43.14 -11.56
C ILE A 574 -32.50 -42.42 -10.36
N LEU A 575 -33.13 -41.36 -9.84
CA LEU A 575 -32.66 -40.67 -8.64
C LEU A 575 -32.78 -41.54 -7.37
N LEU A 576 -33.87 -42.31 -7.25
CA LEU A 576 -34.07 -43.26 -6.13
C LEU A 576 -33.11 -44.46 -6.20
N VAL A 577 -32.84 -44.97 -7.40
CA VAL A 577 -31.85 -46.05 -7.62
C VAL A 577 -30.43 -45.56 -7.33
N SER A 578 -30.09 -44.33 -7.72
CA SER A 578 -28.78 -43.71 -7.42
C SER A 578 -28.58 -43.45 -5.92
N LEU A 579 -29.61 -42.95 -5.22
CA LEU A 579 -29.56 -42.72 -3.77
C LEU A 579 -29.46 -44.03 -2.97
N THR A 580 -30.11 -45.10 -3.43
CA THR A 580 -30.05 -46.42 -2.77
C THR A 580 -28.73 -47.15 -3.05
N LEU A 581 -28.15 -47.03 -4.24
CA LEU A 581 -26.80 -47.53 -4.55
C LEU A 581 -25.71 -46.80 -3.75
N ASN A 582 -25.80 -45.48 -3.60
CA ASN A 582 -24.86 -44.71 -2.79
C ASN A 582 -24.98 -45.03 -1.28
N ALA A 583 -26.19 -45.29 -0.78
CA ALA A 583 -26.41 -45.73 0.59
C ALA A 583 -25.86 -47.14 0.85
N LEU A 584 -26.02 -48.07 -0.10
CA LEU A 584 -25.44 -49.42 -0.04
C LEU A 584 -23.92 -49.40 -0.12
N PHE A 585 -23.34 -48.51 -0.94
CA PHE A 585 -21.89 -48.32 -1.03
C PHE A 585 -21.31 -47.77 0.28
N MET A 586 -21.99 -46.80 0.91
CA MET A 586 -21.62 -46.27 2.23
C MET A 586 -21.74 -47.33 3.34
N PHE A 587 -22.77 -48.17 3.32
CA PHE A 587 -22.91 -49.28 4.27
C PHE A 587 -21.85 -50.37 4.07
N ALA A 588 -21.52 -50.71 2.82
CA ALA A 588 -20.43 -51.64 2.52
C ALA A 588 -19.07 -51.09 2.98
N PHE A 589 -18.81 -49.79 2.75
CA PHE A 589 -17.58 -49.14 3.19
C PHE A 589 -17.46 -49.07 4.72
N LEU A 590 -18.55 -48.75 5.43
CA LEU A 590 -18.59 -48.78 6.90
C LEU A 590 -18.44 -50.20 7.47
N SER A 591 -18.92 -51.23 6.76
CA SER A 591 -18.74 -52.64 7.16
C SER A 591 -17.30 -53.16 6.94
N VAL A 592 -16.59 -52.63 5.95
CA VAL A 592 -15.17 -52.94 5.69
C VAL A 592 -14.26 -52.20 6.68
N VAL A 593 -14.61 -50.96 7.04
CA VAL A 593 -13.90 -50.17 8.06
C VAL A 593 -14.10 -50.74 9.47
N SER A 594 -15.29 -51.27 9.80
CA SER A 594 -15.54 -51.94 11.07
C SER A 594 -14.88 -53.32 11.17
N ARG A 595 -14.79 -54.09 10.07
CA ARG A 595 -14.01 -55.35 10.03
C ARG A 595 -12.49 -55.13 10.14
N ARG A 596 -11.95 -54.02 9.62
CA ARG A 596 -10.54 -53.64 9.84
C ARG A 596 -10.24 -53.16 11.26
N ARG A 597 -11.24 -52.65 12.01
CA ARG A 597 -11.09 -52.34 13.44
C ARG A 597 -11.09 -53.58 14.33
N LEU A 598 -11.81 -54.66 13.98
CA LEU A 598 -11.77 -55.91 14.75
C LEU A 598 -10.44 -56.67 14.59
N TYR A 599 -9.81 -56.63 13.41
CA TYR A 599 -8.51 -57.30 13.21
C TYR A 599 -7.32 -56.58 13.85
N ARG A 600 -7.41 -55.26 14.11
CA ARG A 600 -6.36 -54.51 14.83
C ARG A 600 -6.47 -54.59 16.35
N HIS A 601 -7.50 -55.24 16.90
CA HIS A 601 -7.68 -55.39 18.36
C HIS A 601 -7.31 -56.80 18.86
N CYS A 602 -6.82 -57.69 17.98
CA CYS A 602 -6.35 -59.03 18.36
C CYS A 602 -4.82 -59.19 18.35
N ASP A 603 -4.05 -58.15 17.98
CA ASP A 603 -2.57 -58.21 17.97
C ASP A 603 -1.90 -57.52 19.18
N ASP A 604 -2.66 -56.94 20.11
CA ASP A 604 -2.12 -56.23 21.31
C ASP A 604 -2.27 -57.04 22.62
N HIS A 605 -2.40 -58.37 22.56
CA HIS A 605 -2.43 -59.24 23.74
C HIS A 605 -1.50 -60.47 23.60
N GLU A 606 -0.24 -60.23 23.25
CA GLU A 606 0.89 -61.13 23.55
C GLU A 606 2.13 -60.28 23.86
N GLU A 607 2.19 -59.73 25.08
CA GLU A 607 3.38 -59.61 25.95
C GLU A 607 3.07 -58.63 27.10
N LEU A 608 3.08 -59.19 28.32
CA LEU A 608 3.02 -58.57 29.67
C LEU A 608 1.68 -57.99 30.17
#